data_AF-A0A818B283-F1
#
_entry.id   AF-A0A818B283-F1
#
_cell.length_a   1.000
_cell.length_b   1.000
_cell.length_c   1.000
_cell.angle_alpha   90.00
_cell.angle_beta   90.00
_cell.angle_gamma   90.00
#
_symmetry.space_group_name_H-M   'P 1'
#
loop_
_entity.id
_entity.type
_entity.pdbx_description
1 polymer ?
#
loop_
_entity_poly.entity_id
_entity_poly.type
_entity_poly.pdbx_seq_one_letter_code
_entity_poly.pdbx_strand_id
1 'polypeptide(L)'
;MFGATSRISYKNVPNWYKDLIHVCENISIVLCRNKVDVKARKVKAKTIVFHRQYCMQYYDISGRSNYNFEKPFLSLSCKLAGDANLQFTAMPVLESEEIQMTDELMDKLKDEKKKAINIALSDDDEDL
;
A
#
# COMPACT_ATOMS: atom_id res chain seq x y z
N MET A 1 3.61 3.13 11.73
CA MET A 1 3.99 2.63 10.38
C MET A 1 5.51 2.63 10.25
N PHE A 2 6.11 1.73 9.48
CA PHE A 2 7.55 1.77 9.18
C PHE A 2 7.83 1.44 7.70
N GLY A 3 9.02 1.76 7.19
CA GLY A 3 9.40 1.56 5.79
C GLY A 3 10.18 0.27 5.56
N ALA A 4 9.83 -0.49 4.52
CA ALA A 4 10.52 -1.70 4.10
C ALA A 4 12.01 -1.47 3.71
N THR A 5 12.35 -0.25 3.31
CA THR A 5 13.69 0.16 2.87
C THR A 5 14.59 0.68 4.00
N SER A 6 14.04 0.97 5.19
CA SER A 6 14.80 1.54 6.31
C SER A 6 14.69 0.69 7.58
N ARG A 7 15.80 0.06 7.98
CA ARG A 7 15.86 -0.72 9.24
C ARG A 7 15.63 0.14 10.48
N ILE A 8 16.07 1.39 10.45
CA ILE A 8 15.93 2.33 11.58
C ILE A 8 14.46 2.59 11.87
N SER A 9 13.63 2.72 10.82
CA SER A 9 12.19 2.92 11.01
C SER A 9 11.51 1.76 11.74
N TYR A 10 11.95 0.51 11.51
CA TYR A 10 11.42 -0.64 12.25
C TYR A 10 11.96 -0.69 13.69
N LYS A 11 13.23 -0.34 13.91
CA LYS A 11 13.82 -0.27 15.27
C LYS A 11 13.10 0.72 16.19
N ASN A 12 12.51 1.78 15.64
CA ASN A 12 11.80 2.80 16.41
C ASN A 12 10.33 2.44 16.71
N VAL A 13 9.77 1.38 16.10
CA VAL A 13 8.38 0.95 16.32
C VAL A 13 8.04 0.72 17.80
N PRO A 14 8.90 0.05 18.62
CA PRO A 14 8.62 -0.12 20.04
C PRO A 14 8.52 1.18 20.83
N ASN A 15 9.29 2.21 20.44
CA ASN A 15 9.26 3.51 21.10
C ASN A 15 7.93 4.21 20.80
N TRP A 16 7.54 4.26 19.52
CA TRP A 16 6.24 4.83 19.12
C TRP A 16 5.06 4.10 19.75
N TYR A 17 5.15 2.78 19.89
CA TYR A 17 4.12 2.01 20.58
C TYR A 17 4.02 2.39 22.05
N LYS A 18 5.14 2.49 22.77
CA LYS A 18 5.18 2.90 24.18
C LYS A 18 4.58 4.30 24.38
N ASP A 19 4.98 5.25 23.53
CA ASP A 19 4.47 6.62 23.61
C ASP A 19 2.96 6.66 23.36
N LEU A 20 2.46 5.87 22.42
CA LEU A 20 1.05 5.80 22.08
C LEU A 20 0.20 5.19 23.22
N ILE A 21 0.60 4.04 23.76
CA ILE A 21 -0.15 3.37 24.83
C ILE A 21 -0.11 4.14 26.15
N HIS A 22 0.89 4.99 26.35
CA HIS A 22 1.00 5.83 27.54
C HIS A 22 -0.07 6.93 27.57
N VAL A 23 -0.54 7.37 26.41
CA VAL A 23 -1.59 8.39 26.28
C VAL A 23 -2.96 7.74 26.09
N CYS A 24 -3.05 6.73 25.21
CA CYS A 24 -4.29 6.05 24.87
C CYS A 24 -4.22 4.58 25.25
N GLU A 25 -4.86 4.23 26.35
CA GLU A 25 -4.95 2.83 26.80
C GLU A 25 -6.00 2.05 25.99
N ASN A 26 -5.72 0.77 25.75
CA ASN A 26 -6.65 -0.24 25.20
C ASN A 26 -7.25 0.05 23.80
N ILE A 27 -6.53 0.75 22.93
CA ILE A 27 -6.95 0.99 21.54
C ILE A 27 -6.54 -0.15 20.59
N SER A 28 -7.33 -0.36 19.53
CA SER A 28 -6.96 -1.29 18.46
C SER A 28 -5.85 -0.70 17.58
N ILE A 29 -4.73 -1.41 17.43
CA ILE A 29 -3.56 -0.95 16.67
C ILE A 29 -3.26 -1.91 15.51
N VAL A 30 -2.86 -1.34 14.37
CA VAL A 30 -2.42 -2.07 13.18
C VAL A 30 -1.01 -1.63 12.81
N LEU A 31 -0.10 -2.60 12.66
CA LEU A 31 1.27 -2.36 12.22
C LEU A 31 1.37 -2.47 10.70
N CYS A 32 1.61 -1.33 10.04
CA CYS A 32 1.79 -1.29 8.59
C CYS A 32 3.25 -1.17 8.18
N ARG A 33 3.66 -1.99 7.21
CA ARG A 33 4.96 -1.89 6.52
C ARG A 33 4.77 -1.25 5.15
N ASN A 34 5.30 -0.06 4.95
CA ASN A 34 5.18 0.69 3.70
C ASN A 34 6.35 0.44 2.73
N LYS A 35 6.16 0.77 1.45
CA LYS A 35 7.14 0.68 0.35
C LYS A 35 7.55 -0.74 -0.03
N VAL A 36 6.60 -1.67 -0.05
CA VAL A 36 6.85 -3.08 -0.40
C VAL A 36 7.05 -3.32 -1.89
N ASP A 37 6.70 -2.35 -2.72
CA ASP A 37 6.98 -2.27 -4.17
C ASP A 37 8.48 -2.21 -4.48
N VAL A 38 9.29 -1.64 -3.58
CA VAL A 38 10.74 -1.52 -3.79
C VAL A 38 11.43 -2.88 -3.68
N LYS A 39 12.16 -3.30 -4.72
CA LYS A 39 12.89 -4.59 -4.75
C LYS A 39 14.01 -4.66 -3.69
N ALA A 40 14.74 -3.57 -3.46
CA ALA A 40 15.84 -3.46 -2.50
C ALA A 40 15.36 -3.32 -1.03
N ARG A 41 14.63 -4.31 -0.51
CA ARG A 41 14.08 -4.28 0.86
C ARG A 41 15.18 -4.57 1.89
N LYS A 42 15.36 -3.68 2.88
CA LYS A 42 16.34 -3.87 3.96
C LYS A 42 15.78 -4.60 5.18
N VAL A 43 14.46 -4.54 5.38
CA VAL A 43 13.73 -5.27 6.43
C VAL A 43 13.08 -6.49 5.78
N LYS A 44 13.27 -7.69 6.32
CA LYS A 44 12.68 -8.93 5.77
C LYS A 44 11.47 -9.33 6.61
N ALA A 45 10.49 -10.02 6.01
CA ALA A 45 9.29 -10.48 6.72
C ALA A 45 9.63 -11.27 8.00
N LYS A 46 10.63 -12.16 7.93
CA LYS A 46 11.11 -12.96 9.08
C LYS A 46 11.62 -12.13 10.27
N THR A 47 12.07 -10.90 10.04
CA THR A 47 12.60 -10.03 11.12
C THR A 47 11.50 -9.26 11.85
N ILE A 48 10.27 -9.30 11.34
CA ILE A 48 9.16 -8.51 11.84
C ILE A 48 8.36 -9.40 12.80
N VAL A 49 8.67 -9.29 14.09
CA VAL A 49 8.07 -10.11 15.16
C VAL A 49 7.24 -9.29 16.15
N PHE A 50 7.39 -7.96 16.15
CA PHE A 50 6.78 -7.07 17.14
C PHE A 50 5.26 -7.16 17.19
N HIS A 51 4.60 -7.33 16.03
CA HIS A 51 3.15 -7.48 15.97
C HIS A 51 2.64 -8.72 16.72
N ARG A 52 3.43 -9.80 16.80
CA ARG A 52 3.05 -11.03 17.49
C ARG A 52 3.08 -10.87 19.01
N GLN A 53 4.04 -10.12 19.52
CA GLN A 53 4.21 -9.88 20.95
C GLN A 53 2.99 -9.19 21.58
N TYR A 54 2.30 -8.34 20.81
CA TYR A 54 1.16 -7.56 21.28
C TYR A 54 -0.14 -7.87 20.52
N CYS A 55 -0.20 -9.02 19.83
CA CYS A 55 -1.36 -9.46 19.04
C CYS A 55 -1.93 -8.38 18.08
N MET A 56 -1.05 -7.55 17.50
CA MET A 56 -1.45 -6.52 16.55
C MET A 56 -1.63 -7.12 15.16
N GLN A 57 -2.56 -6.54 14.39
CA GLN A 57 -2.70 -6.89 12.98
C GLN A 57 -1.53 -6.30 12.17
N TYR A 58 -1.08 -7.03 11.15
CA TYR A 58 0.09 -6.65 10.36
C TYR A 58 -0.21 -6.74 8.86
N TYR A 59 0.09 -5.66 8.14
CA TYR A 59 -0.09 -5.60 6.69
C TYR A 59 1.12 -5.00 5.98
N ASP A 60 1.46 -5.61 4.85
CA ASP A 60 2.38 -5.06 3.85
C ASP A 60 1.58 -4.15 2.92
N ILE A 61 1.92 -2.86 2.91
CA ILE A 61 1.26 -1.82 2.12
C ILE A 61 2.24 -1.08 1.20
N SER A 62 1.71 -0.53 0.12
CA SER A 62 2.42 0.40 -0.75
C SER A 62 1.56 1.61 -0.99
N GLY A 63 1.97 2.77 -0.47
CA GLY A 63 1.31 4.03 -0.78
C GLY A 63 1.54 4.53 -2.22
N ARG A 64 2.47 3.92 -2.95
CA ARG A 64 2.68 4.23 -4.38
C ARG A 64 1.67 3.46 -5.22
N SER A 65 1.80 2.15 -5.24
CA SER A 65 0.97 1.27 -6.07
C SER A 65 -0.39 0.92 -5.47
N ASN A 66 -0.82 1.61 -4.41
CA ASN A 66 -2.06 1.34 -3.65
C ASN A 66 -2.23 -0.11 -3.15
N TYR A 67 -1.13 -0.88 -3.03
CA TYR A 67 -1.19 -2.29 -2.65
C TYR A 67 -1.67 -2.46 -1.19
N ASN A 68 -2.74 -3.25 -1.00
CA ASN A 68 -3.39 -3.51 0.29
C ASN A 68 -3.74 -2.24 1.10
N PHE A 69 -3.96 -1.10 0.45
CA PHE A 69 -4.19 0.17 1.13
C PHE A 69 -5.42 0.14 2.04
N GLU A 70 -6.47 -0.55 1.63
CA GLU A 70 -7.74 -0.65 2.37
C GLU A 70 -7.68 -1.57 3.60
N LYS A 71 -6.78 -2.57 3.61
CA LYS A 71 -6.79 -3.64 4.62
C LYS A 71 -6.58 -3.15 6.06
N PRO A 72 -5.65 -2.22 6.33
CA PRO A 72 -5.49 -1.66 7.67
C PRO A 72 -6.77 -0.97 8.17
N PHE A 73 -7.42 -0.20 7.30
CA PHE A 73 -8.65 0.52 7.64
C PHE A 73 -9.82 -0.43 7.84
N LEU A 74 -9.95 -1.44 6.98
CA LEU A 74 -10.98 -2.46 7.11
C LEU A 74 -10.82 -3.22 8.43
N SER A 75 -9.61 -3.68 8.74
CA SER A 75 -9.32 -4.40 9.98
C SER A 75 -9.63 -3.56 11.22
N LEU A 76 -9.31 -2.27 11.19
CA LEU A 76 -9.63 -1.35 12.28
C LEU A 76 -11.14 -1.12 12.40
N SER A 77 -11.82 -0.94 11.26
CA SER A 77 -13.27 -0.74 11.21
C SER A 77 -14.04 -1.95 11.73
N CYS A 78 -13.65 -3.17 11.34
CA CYS A 78 -14.24 -4.40 11.88
C CYS A 78 -14.10 -4.50 13.40
N LYS A 79 -12.92 -4.15 13.94
CA LYS A 79 -12.68 -4.18 15.39
C LYS A 79 -13.45 -3.11 16.15
N LEU A 80 -13.56 -1.90 15.58
CA LEU A 80 -14.27 -0.79 16.21
C LEU A 80 -15.78 -0.95 16.14
N ALA A 81 -16.31 -1.48 15.02
CA ALA A 81 -17.74 -1.75 14.85
C ALA A 81 -18.19 -3.04 15.55
N GLY A 82 -17.25 -3.95 15.88
CA GLY A 82 -17.57 -5.26 16.44
C GLY A 82 -18.15 -6.25 15.43
N ASP A 83 -18.08 -5.95 14.14
CA ASP A 83 -18.60 -6.78 13.05
C ASP A 83 -17.47 -7.33 12.18
N ALA A 84 -17.36 -8.66 12.15
CA ALA A 84 -16.36 -9.37 11.36
C ALA A 84 -16.70 -9.44 9.86
N ASN A 85 -17.97 -9.23 9.48
CA ASN A 85 -18.45 -9.31 8.10
C ASN A 85 -18.46 -7.94 7.40
N LEU A 86 -18.02 -6.88 8.09
CA LEU A 86 -17.95 -5.54 7.51
C LEU A 86 -17.02 -5.56 6.29
N GLN A 87 -17.52 -5.03 5.18
CA GLN A 87 -16.79 -4.87 3.92
C GLN A 87 -16.96 -3.44 3.41
N PHE A 88 -15.91 -2.92 2.77
CA PHE A 88 -16.03 -1.66 2.05
C PHE A 88 -16.71 -1.92 0.70
N THR A 89 -17.86 -1.29 0.47
CA THR A 89 -18.67 -1.46 -0.74
C THR A 89 -18.15 -0.66 -1.93
N ALA A 90 -17.38 0.40 -1.67
CA ALA A 90 -16.75 1.22 -2.68
C ALA A 90 -15.33 1.57 -2.25
N MET A 91 -14.40 1.54 -3.21
CA MET A 91 -13.11 2.16 -2.99
C MET A 91 -13.32 3.68 -2.92
N PRO A 92 -12.73 4.38 -1.94
CA PRO A 92 -12.71 5.83 -1.97
C PRO A 92 -12.03 6.30 -3.25
N VAL A 93 -12.48 7.43 -3.82
CA VAL A 93 -11.86 8.03 -5.00
C VAL A 93 -10.41 8.33 -4.65
N LEU A 94 -9.50 7.54 -5.22
CA LEU A 94 -8.06 7.71 -5.04
C LEU A 94 -7.58 8.78 -6.01
N GLU A 95 -6.82 9.74 -5.50
CA GLU A 95 -6.14 10.73 -6.33
C GLU A 95 -5.21 9.99 -7.30
N SER A 96 -5.36 10.25 -8.60
CA SER A 96 -4.54 9.57 -9.62
C SER A 96 -3.07 9.93 -9.41
N GLU A 97 -2.16 8.98 -9.64
CA GLU A 97 -0.73 9.26 -9.53
C GLU A 97 -0.35 10.44 -10.44
N GLU A 98 0.22 11.51 -9.88
CA GLU A 98 0.78 12.60 -10.66
C GLU A 98 2.02 12.10 -11.42
N ILE A 99 1.81 11.58 -12.63
CA ILE A 99 2.90 11.33 -13.57
C ILE A 99 3.39 12.70 -14.06
N GLN A 100 4.56 13.14 -13.59
CA GLN A 100 5.22 14.29 -14.22
C GLN A 100 5.56 13.91 -15.66
N MET A 101 4.85 14.51 -16.62
CA MET A 101 5.18 14.39 -18.04
C MET A 101 6.49 15.11 -18.31
N THR A 102 7.60 14.37 -18.27
CA THR A 102 8.88 14.87 -18.76
C THR A 102 8.84 14.92 -20.29
N ASP A 103 9.57 15.87 -20.90
CA ASP A 103 9.62 16.04 -22.36
C ASP A 103 10.06 14.75 -23.08
N GLU A 104 10.96 13.99 -22.45
CA GLU A 104 11.39 12.68 -22.95
C GLU A 104 10.27 11.64 -22.95
N LEU A 105 9.38 11.65 -21.96
CA LEU A 105 8.23 10.75 -21.89
C LEU A 105 7.20 11.12 -22.95
N MET A 106 6.99 12.42 -23.16
CA MET A 106 6.10 12.98 -24.17
C MET A 106 6.52 12.59 -25.58
N ASP A 107 7.82 12.69 -25.90
CA ASP A 107 8.31 12.32 -27.22
C ASP A 107 8.25 10.81 -27.47
N LYS A 108 8.51 9.98 -26.45
CA LYS A 108 8.29 8.52 -26.53
C LYS A 108 6.81 8.18 -26.76
N LEU A 109 5.90 8.81 -26.02
CA LEU A 109 4.47 8.60 -26.17
C LEU A 109 3.96 9.05 -27.56
N LYS A 110 4.51 10.14 -28.11
CA LYS A 110 4.19 10.58 -29.48
C LYS A 110 4.66 9.59 -30.53
N ASP A 111 5.87 9.03 -30.37
CA ASP A 111 6.41 8.03 -31.29
C ASP A 111 5.63 6.71 -31.22
N GLU A 112 5.31 6.24 -30.02
CA GLU A 112 4.42 5.08 -29.81
C GLU A 112 3.02 5.32 -30.37
N LYS A 113 2.44 6.50 -30.17
CA LYS A 113 1.14 6.86 -30.74
C LYS A 113 1.17 6.86 -32.27
N LYS A 114 2.24 7.37 -32.90
CA LYS A 114 2.41 7.32 -34.36
C LYS A 114 2.51 5.89 -34.87
N LYS A 115 3.24 5.03 -34.15
CA LYS A 115 3.34 3.60 -34.48
C LYS A 115 1.99 2.90 -34.33
N ALA A 116 1.27 3.15 -33.24
CA ALA A 116 -0.05 2.58 -32.99
C ALA A 116 -1.10 3.02 -34.01
N ILE A 117 -1.06 4.27 -34.49
CA ILE A 117 -1.95 4.74 -35.57
C ILE A 117 -1.68 3.98 -36.88
N ASN A 118 -0.44 3.59 -37.12
CA ASN A 118 -0.04 2.87 -38.33
C ASN A 118 -0.20 1.35 -38.20
N ILE A 119 -0.53 0.83 -37.02
CA ILE A 119 -0.88 -0.57 -36.81
C ILE A 119 -2.39 -0.66 -37.01
N ALA A 120 -2.82 -1.35 -38.07
CA ALA A 120 -4.22 -1.70 -38.23
C ALA A 120 -4.67 -2.51 -37.00
N LEU A 121 -5.78 -2.10 -36.38
CA LEU A 121 -6.44 -2.93 -35.38
C LEU A 121 -6.80 -4.26 -36.06
N SER A 122 -6.41 -5.37 -35.46
CA SER A 122 -6.83 -6.69 -35.93
C SER A 122 -8.33 -6.82 -35.71
N ASP A 123 -9.09 -7.03 -36.78
CA ASP A 123 -10.55 -7.30 -36.78
C ASP A 123 -10.89 -8.69 -36.21
N ASP A 124 -10.09 -9.23 -35.28
CA ASP A 124 -10.49 -10.43 -34.51
C ASP A 124 -11.49 -9.99 -33.43
N ASP A 125 -12.64 -9.50 -33.89
CA ASP A 125 -13.91 -9.53 -33.19
C ASP A 125 -14.40 -10.99 -33.15
N GLU A 126 -13.70 -11.86 -32.42
CA GLU A 126 -14.30 -13.06 -31.83
C GLU A 126 -14.19 -12.96 -30.31
N ASP A 127 -15.36 -12.70 -29.70
CA ASP A 127 -15.69 -12.78 -28.28
C ASP A 127 -15.27 -11.62 -27.36
N LEU A 128 -16.08 -10.55 -27.43
CA LEU A 128 -16.34 -9.67 -26.28
C LEU A 128 -17.72 -9.98 -25.65
#